data_AF-A0A7Y7H643-F1
#
_entry.id   AF-A0A7Y7H643-F1
#
_cell.length_a   1.000
_cell.length_b   1.000
_cell.length_c   1.000
_cell.angle_alpha   90.00
_cell.angle_beta   90.00
_cell.angle_gamma   90.00
#
_symmetry.space_group_name_H-M   'P 1'
#
loop_
_entity.id
_entity.type
_entity.pdbx_description
1 polymer ?
#
loop_
_entity_poly.entity_id
_entity_poly.type
_entity_poly.pdbx_seq_one_letter_code
_entity_poly.pdbx_strand_id
1 'polypeptide(L)'
;MKKHLFAAAGVALLLGCTDTKKQEKDLLNRVIAVHDKVMANDEQLMKNKMLLDSLVKNNAPNINKDTAKVYLKLVDDADNAMSDWMHKFDAENKGKSHQEIMDYLEVQKKLISKIDTQINVAVTGSTKYITQIPAKK
;
A
#
# COMPACT_ATOMS: atom_id res chain seq x y z
N MET A 1 47.54 -56.40 -5.16
CA MET A 1 46.87 -55.51 -6.13
C MET A 1 45.75 -54.77 -5.40
N LYS A 2 45.90 -53.45 -5.25
CA LYS A 2 44.94 -52.55 -4.62
C LYS A 2 43.68 -52.44 -5.47
N LYS A 3 42.51 -52.27 -4.84
CA LYS A 3 41.52 -51.20 -5.10
C LYS A 3 40.24 -51.48 -4.30
N HIS A 4 40.01 -50.66 -3.28
CA HIS A 4 38.76 -50.58 -2.52
C HIS A 4 37.70 -49.86 -3.36
N LEU A 5 36.48 -50.38 -3.39
CA LEU A 5 35.30 -49.72 -3.94
C LEU A 5 34.31 -49.50 -2.79
N PHE A 6 34.45 -48.35 -2.12
CA PHE A 6 33.41 -47.77 -1.29
C PHE A 6 32.68 -46.73 -2.13
N ALA A 7 31.39 -46.93 -2.38
CA ALA A 7 30.52 -45.92 -2.97
C ALA A 7 29.23 -45.88 -2.14
N ALA A 8 29.29 -45.18 -1.00
CA ALA A 8 28.10 -44.73 -0.30
C ALA A 8 27.82 -43.29 -0.75
N ALA A 9 26.78 -43.12 -1.56
CA ALA A 9 26.26 -41.83 -1.98
C ALA A 9 25.69 -41.11 -0.75
N GLY A 10 26.49 -40.22 -0.16
CA GLY A 10 26.03 -39.28 0.86
C GLY A 10 25.20 -38.19 0.20
N VAL A 11 23.92 -38.16 0.55
CA VAL A 11 22.95 -37.13 0.16
C VAL A 11 23.49 -35.75 0.54
N ALA A 12 23.87 -34.96 -0.45
CA ALA A 12 24.14 -33.54 -0.31
C ALA A 12 22.81 -32.78 -0.32
N LEU A 13 22.23 -32.54 0.85
CA LEU A 13 21.10 -31.62 1.01
C LEU A 13 21.27 -30.80 2.29
N LEU A 14 22.19 -29.83 2.29
CA LEU A 14 22.14 -28.67 3.19
C LEU A 14 22.77 -27.44 2.52
N LEU A 15 22.35 -27.12 1.28
CA LEU A 15 22.56 -25.78 0.70
C LEU A 15 21.30 -24.96 0.94
N GLY A 16 21.17 -24.42 2.15
CA GLY A 16 20.00 -23.66 2.55
C GLY A 16 20.17 -22.83 3.81
N CYS A 17 21.38 -22.35 4.11
CA CYS A 17 21.55 -21.22 5.03
C CYS A 17 21.15 -19.93 4.30
N THR A 18 19.87 -19.78 3.99
CA THR A 18 19.29 -18.48 3.64
C THR A 18 19.12 -17.70 4.94
N ASP A 19 19.66 -16.48 4.98
CA ASP A 19 19.47 -15.55 6.10
C ASP A 19 18.00 -15.12 6.12
N THR A 20 17.17 -15.91 6.81
CA THR A 20 15.72 -15.74 6.90
C THR A 20 15.34 -14.37 7.43
N LYS A 21 16.09 -13.86 8.42
CA LYS A 21 15.91 -12.52 8.97
C LYS A 21 16.16 -11.43 7.93
N LYS A 22 17.19 -11.60 7.09
CA LYS A 22 17.41 -10.68 5.98
C LYS A 22 16.26 -10.69 4.98
N GLN A 23 15.76 -11.87 4.62
CA GLN A 23 14.63 -11.99 3.69
C GLN A 23 13.35 -11.33 4.24
N GLU A 24 13.04 -11.56 5.51
CA GLU A 24 11.92 -10.92 6.21
C GLU A 24 12.05 -9.40 6.19
N LYS A 25 13.24 -8.88 6.55
CA LYS A 25 13.53 -7.45 6.55
C LYS A 25 13.43 -6.84 5.15
N ASP A 26 13.97 -7.51 4.14
CA ASP A 26 13.93 -7.05 2.76
C ASP A 26 12.48 -6.99 2.25
N LEU A 27 11.64 -7.96 2.62
CA LEU A 27 10.22 -7.92 2.26
C LEU A 27 9.46 -6.84 3.02
N LEU A 28 9.69 -6.68 4.33
CA LEU A 28 9.11 -5.61 5.13
C LEU A 28 9.47 -4.23 4.55
N ASN A 29 10.75 -4.00 4.22
CA ASN A 29 11.20 -2.75 3.59
C ASN A 29 10.47 -2.47 2.27
N ARG A 30 10.16 -3.51 1.48
CA ARG A 30 9.38 -3.34 0.25
C ARG A 30 7.92 -2.99 0.52
N VAL A 31 7.31 -3.48 1.60
CA VAL A 31 5.97 -3.05 2.03
C VAL A 31 6.01 -1.58 2.45
N ILE A 32 6.96 -1.20 3.30
CA ILE A 32 7.10 0.17 3.81
C ILE A 32 7.43 1.15 2.68
N ALA A 33 8.24 0.77 1.69
CA ALA A 33 8.52 1.64 0.55
C ALA A 33 7.26 2.01 -0.26
N VAL A 34 6.28 1.11 -0.36
CA VAL A 34 4.98 1.43 -0.98
C VAL A 34 4.17 2.33 -0.07
N HIS A 35 4.15 2.07 1.25
CA HIS A 35 3.52 2.97 2.24
C HIS A 35 4.08 4.40 2.12
N ASP A 36 5.40 4.57 2.09
CA ASP A 36 6.02 5.90 2.05
C ASP A 36 5.68 6.63 0.73
N LYS A 37 5.62 5.88 -0.38
CA LYS A 37 5.14 6.41 -1.66
C LYS A 37 3.67 6.86 -1.57
N VAL A 38 2.82 6.09 -0.90
CA VAL A 38 1.42 6.46 -0.66
C VAL A 38 1.34 7.76 0.14
N MET A 39 2.12 7.87 1.21
CA MET A 39 2.13 9.04 2.08
C MET A 39 2.61 10.32 1.37
N ALA A 40 3.41 10.21 0.30
CA ALA A 40 3.78 11.36 -0.53
C ALA A 40 2.58 12.04 -1.22
N ASN A 41 1.48 11.32 -1.40
CA ASN A 41 0.23 11.85 -1.97
C ASN A 41 -0.80 12.25 -0.91
N ASP A 42 -0.56 11.95 0.36
CA ASP A 42 -1.52 12.14 1.45
C ASP A 42 -1.91 13.61 1.63
N GLU A 43 -0.94 14.52 1.57
CA GLU A 43 -1.21 15.96 1.67
C GLU A 43 -2.19 16.44 0.59
N GLN A 44 -1.99 15.99 -0.66
CA GLN A 44 -2.88 16.37 -1.77
C GLN A 44 -4.25 15.71 -1.65
N LEU A 45 -4.31 14.46 -1.20
CA LEU A 45 -5.55 13.74 -0.92
C LEU A 45 -6.39 14.50 0.11
N MET A 46 -5.77 14.91 1.22
CA MET A 46 -6.43 15.64 2.29
C MET A 46 -6.87 17.05 1.88
N LYS A 47 -6.05 17.78 1.12
CA LYS A 47 -6.45 19.06 0.52
C LYS A 47 -7.69 18.91 -0.36
N ASN A 48 -7.69 17.89 -1.23
CA ASN A 48 -8.83 17.62 -2.11
C ASN A 48 -10.08 17.26 -1.32
N LYS A 49 -9.95 16.42 -0.28
CA LYS A 49 -11.04 16.07 0.64
C LYS A 49 -11.69 17.31 1.24
N MET A 50 -10.88 18.17 1.85
CA MET A 50 -11.35 19.40 2.51
C MET A 50 -12.05 20.36 1.52
N LEU A 51 -11.48 20.53 0.33
CA LEU A 51 -12.07 21.39 -0.70
C LEU A 51 -13.41 20.83 -1.19
N LEU A 52 -13.46 19.54 -1.55
CA LEU A 52 -14.68 18.89 -2.02
C LEU A 52 -15.79 18.90 -0.96
N ASP A 53 -15.44 18.61 0.29
CA ASP A 53 -16.37 18.66 1.42
C ASP A 53 -16.97 20.07 1.57
N SER A 54 -16.12 21.10 1.54
CA SER A 54 -16.57 22.51 1.59
C SER A 54 -17.49 22.86 0.42
N LEU A 55 -17.12 22.48 -0.81
CA LEU A 55 -17.91 22.75 -2.02
C LEU A 55 -19.31 22.10 -1.93
N VAL A 56 -19.37 20.84 -1.46
CA VAL A 56 -20.62 20.08 -1.34
C VAL A 56 -21.50 20.61 -0.21
N LYS A 57 -20.92 20.91 0.96
CA LYS A 57 -21.65 21.43 2.14
C LYS A 57 -22.21 22.83 1.91
N ASN A 58 -21.42 23.69 1.27
CA ASN A 58 -21.80 25.10 1.04
C ASN A 58 -22.62 25.33 -0.23
N ASN A 59 -22.98 24.27 -0.98
CA ASN A 59 -23.65 24.37 -2.27
C ASN A 59 -22.97 25.39 -3.21
N ALA A 60 -21.65 25.26 -3.37
CA ALA A 60 -20.88 26.25 -4.12
C ALA A 60 -21.46 26.43 -5.54
N PRO A 61 -21.58 27.67 -6.04
CA PRO A 61 -22.06 27.91 -7.40
C PRO A 61 -21.05 27.35 -8.42
N ASN A 62 -21.54 26.99 -9.60
CA ASN A 62 -20.72 26.52 -10.74
C ASN A 62 -20.00 25.17 -10.51
N ILE A 63 -20.48 24.34 -9.58
CA ILE A 63 -20.06 22.95 -9.44
C ILE A 63 -21.17 22.00 -9.89
N ASN A 64 -20.81 20.83 -10.40
CA ASN A 64 -21.74 19.70 -10.44
C ASN A 64 -21.69 18.98 -9.09
N LYS A 65 -22.74 19.16 -8.27
CA LYS A 65 -22.77 18.63 -6.90
C LYS A 65 -22.68 17.10 -6.85
N ASP A 66 -23.28 16.40 -7.81
CA ASP A 66 -23.24 14.94 -7.84
C ASP A 66 -21.84 14.44 -8.22
N THR A 67 -21.20 15.06 -9.20
CA THR A 67 -19.80 14.77 -9.54
C THR A 67 -18.87 15.09 -8.36
N ALA A 68 -19.07 16.20 -7.66
CA ALA A 68 -18.28 16.54 -6.47
C ALA A 68 -18.42 15.49 -5.36
N LYS A 69 -19.65 14.99 -5.12
CA LYS A 69 -19.90 13.91 -4.15
C LYS A 69 -19.22 12.59 -4.54
N VAL A 70 -19.18 12.26 -5.83
CA VAL A 70 -18.46 11.07 -6.33
C VAL A 70 -16.98 11.16 -5.99
N TYR A 71 -16.33 12.29 -6.28
CA TYR A 71 -14.92 12.47 -5.95
C TYR A 71 -14.67 12.57 -4.44
N LEU A 72 -15.57 13.19 -3.68
CA LEU A 72 -15.46 13.24 -2.22
C LEU A 72 -15.49 11.82 -1.64
N LYS A 73 -16.45 10.99 -2.08
CA LYS A 73 -16.52 9.58 -1.69
C LYS A 73 -15.25 8.82 -2.07
N LEU A 74 -14.72 9.03 -3.28
CA LEU A 74 -13.52 8.35 -3.74
C LEU A 74 -12.29 8.68 -2.87
N VAL A 75 -12.16 9.95 -2.49
CA VAL A 75 -11.11 10.43 -1.59
C VAL A 75 -11.30 9.87 -0.17
N ASP A 76 -12.53 9.87 0.36
CA ASP A 76 -12.85 9.29 1.66
C ASP A 76 -12.57 7.78 1.72
N ASP A 77 -12.97 7.04 0.69
CA ASP A 77 -12.75 5.60 0.62
C ASP A 77 -11.25 5.27 0.58
N ALA A 78 -10.44 6.10 -0.10
CA ALA A 78 -8.99 5.92 -0.18
C ALA A 78 -8.28 6.23 1.16
N ASP A 79 -8.65 7.33 1.81
CA ASP A 79 -8.17 7.71 3.15
C ASP A 79 -8.51 6.63 4.19
N ASN A 80 -9.77 6.19 4.21
CA ASN A 80 -10.22 5.12 5.11
C ASN A 80 -9.49 3.80 4.85
N ALA A 81 -9.23 3.44 3.59
CA ALA A 81 -8.49 2.22 3.27
C ALA A 81 -7.06 2.25 3.80
N MET A 82 -6.38 3.40 3.72
CA MET A 82 -5.03 3.59 4.27
C MET A 82 -5.04 3.53 5.81
N SER A 83 -6.00 4.23 6.45
CA SER A 83 -6.17 4.22 7.90
C SER A 83 -6.47 2.82 8.44
N ASP A 84 -7.41 2.11 7.82
CA ASP A 84 -7.77 0.73 8.19
C ASP A 84 -6.59 -0.23 8.04
N TRP A 85 -5.78 -0.05 7.00
CA TRP A 85 -4.58 -0.85 6.81
C TRP A 85 -3.56 -0.58 7.91
N MET A 86 -3.29 0.70 8.23
CA MET A 86 -2.35 1.08 9.30
C MET A 86 -2.76 0.51 10.66
N HIS A 87 -4.05 0.54 10.98
CA HIS A 87 -4.56 -0.01 12.25
C HIS A 87 -4.40 -1.52 12.37
N LYS A 88 -4.37 -2.24 11.23
CA LYS A 88 -4.28 -3.71 11.19
C LYS A 88 -2.88 -4.22 10.91
N PHE A 89 -1.97 -3.36 10.45
CA PHE A 89 -0.63 -3.73 10.06
C PHE A 89 0.25 -4.01 11.28
N ASP A 90 0.62 -5.27 11.45
CA ASP A 90 1.62 -5.73 12.42
C ASP A 90 3.01 -5.83 11.76
N ALA A 91 3.88 -4.87 12.08
CA ALA A 91 5.27 -4.87 11.62
C ALA A 91 6.17 -5.81 12.43
N GLU A 92 5.82 -6.05 13.70
CA GLU A 92 6.69 -6.79 14.62
C GLU A 92 6.61 -8.30 14.39
N ASN A 93 5.45 -8.81 13.95
CA ASN A 93 5.22 -10.21 13.63
C ASN A 93 5.66 -11.18 14.74
N LYS A 94 5.52 -10.76 16.00
CA LYS A 94 6.00 -11.50 17.17
C LYS A 94 5.38 -12.90 17.24
N GLY A 95 6.24 -13.90 17.46
CA GLY A 95 5.81 -15.28 17.66
C GLY A 95 5.46 -16.05 16.37
N LYS A 96 5.58 -15.44 15.19
CA LYS A 96 5.36 -16.11 13.90
C LYS A 96 6.63 -16.80 13.41
N SER A 97 6.47 -17.91 12.70
CA SER A 97 7.55 -18.57 11.96
C SER A 97 7.96 -17.77 10.72
N HIS A 98 9.16 -18.04 10.18
CA HIS A 98 9.64 -17.39 8.96
C HIS A 98 8.63 -17.43 7.81
N GLN A 99 8.06 -18.60 7.54
CA GLN A 99 7.10 -18.76 6.44
C GLN A 99 5.82 -17.94 6.68
N GLU A 100 5.31 -17.93 7.91
CA GLU A 100 4.13 -17.12 8.27
C GLU A 100 4.40 -15.61 8.12
N ILE A 101 5.61 -15.16 8.47
CA ILE A 101 6.04 -13.76 8.27
C ILE A 101 6.07 -13.43 6.78
N MET A 102 6.71 -14.28 5.97
CA MET A 102 6.84 -14.06 4.53
C MET A 102 5.47 -14.03 3.84
N ASP A 103 4.59 -14.98 4.14
CA ASP A 103 3.24 -15.04 3.57
C ASP A 103 2.40 -13.82 3.97
N TYR A 104 2.46 -13.43 5.25
CA TYR A 104 1.79 -12.24 5.75
C TYR A 104 2.28 -10.98 5.02
N LEU A 105 3.59 -10.76 4.93
CA LEU A 105 4.15 -9.56 4.31
C LEU A 105 3.88 -9.50 2.80
N GLU A 106 3.83 -10.63 2.09
CA GLU A 106 3.42 -10.66 0.68
C GLU A 106 1.94 -10.26 0.51
N VAL A 107 1.06 -10.67 1.43
CA VAL A 107 -0.34 -10.21 1.45
C VAL A 107 -0.39 -8.70 1.72
N GLN A 108 0.35 -8.21 2.72
CA GLN A 108 0.38 -6.78 3.04
C GLN A 108 0.91 -5.94 1.88
N LYS A 109 1.95 -6.42 1.18
CA LYS A 109 2.49 -5.78 -0.02
C LYS A 109 1.44 -5.61 -1.11
N LYS A 110 0.61 -6.64 -1.35
CA LYS A 110 -0.48 -6.56 -2.33
C LYS A 110 -1.56 -5.58 -1.90
N LEU A 111 -1.92 -5.58 -0.62
CA LEU A 111 -2.91 -4.66 -0.06
C LEU A 111 -2.45 -3.20 -0.19
N ILE A 112 -1.24 -2.87 0.26
CA ILE A 112 -0.73 -1.50 0.18
C ILE A 112 -0.52 -1.04 -1.28
N SER A 113 -0.19 -1.95 -2.21
CA SER A 113 -0.11 -1.63 -3.64
C SER A 113 -1.49 -1.30 -4.25
N LYS A 114 -2.54 -1.96 -3.76
CA LYS A 114 -3.92 -1.62 -4.15
C LYS A 114 -4.31 -0.25 -3.60
N ILE A 115 -3.96 0.05 -2.35
CA ILE A 115 -4.20 1.35 -1.72
C ILE A 115 -3.46 2.46 -2.48
N ASP A 116 -2.20 2.24 -2.90
CA ASP A 116 -1.46 3.15 -3.78
C ASP A 116 -2.23 3.47 -5.06
N THR A 117 -2.79 2.44 -5.71
CA THR A 117 -3.62 2.67 -6.90
C THR A 117 -4.87 3.49 -6.58
N GLN A 118 -5.56 3.19 -5.47
CA GLN A 118 -6.77 3.91 -5.04
C GLN A 118 -6.48 5.38 -4.74
N ILE A 119 -5.41 5.67 -4.01
CA ILE A 119 -5.01 7.05 -3.67
C ILE A 119 -4.60 7.82 -4.92
N ASN A 120 -3.81 7.22 -5.82
CA ASN A 120 -3.42 7.88 -7.07
C ASN A 120 -4.64 8.23 -7.95
N VAL A 121 -5.61 7.31 -8.05
CA VAL A 121 -6.86 7.54 -8.78
C VAL A 121 -7.71 8.61 -8.09
N ALA A 122 -7.84 8.57 -6.77
CA ALA A 122 -8.56 9.57 -5.99
C ALA A 122 -7.96 10.96 -6.20
N VAL A 123 -6.66 11.12 -5.93
CA VAL A 123 -5.92 12.39 -6.09
C VAL A 123 -6.02 12.91 -7.51
N THR A 124 -5.72 12.09 -8.52
CA THR A 124 -5.71 12.54 -9.92
C THR A 124 -7.12 12.97 -10.36
N GLY A 125 -8.13 12.17 -10.03
CA GLY A 125 -9.53 12.44 -10.39
C GLY A 125 -10.06 13.70 -9.70
N SER A 126 -9.89 13.80 -8.38
CA SER A 126 -10.37 14.95 -7.62
C SER A 126 -9.63 16.24 -7.98
N THR A 127 -8.30 16.19 -8.14
CA THR A 127 -7.51 17.37 -8.56
C THR A 127 -7.98 17.86 -9.92
N LYS A 128 -8.16 16.95 -10.89
CA LYS A 128 -8.66 17.32 -12.23
C LYS A 128 -10.04 17.96 -12.16
N TYR A 129 -10.95 17.43 -11.34
CA TYR A 129 -12.27 18.04 -11.17
C TYR A 129 -12.17 19.44 -10.55
N ILE A 130 -11.41 19.59 -9.47
CA ILE A 130 -11.24 20.87 -8.77
C ILE A 130 -10.66 21.94 -9.69
N THR A 131 -9.66 21.62 -10.51
CA THR A 131 -9.02 22.59 -11.42
C THR A 131 -9.90 23.02 -12.58
N GLN A 132 -10.95 22.27 -12.89
CA GLN A 132 -11.95 22.62 -13.91
C GLN A 132 -13.07 23.52 -13.38
N ILE A 133 -13.17 23.70 -12.07
CA ILE A 133 -14.16 24.60 -11.47
C ILE A 133 -13.77 26.04 -11.86
N PRO A 134 -14.65 26.80 -12.54
CA PRO A 134 -14.36 28.18 -12.90
C PRO A 134 -14.11 29.01 -11.63
N ALA A 135 -13.01 29.76 -11.60
CA ALA A 135 -12.79 30.75 -10.57
C ALA A 135 -13.97 31.75 -10.58
N LYS A 136 -14.47 32.13 -9.39
CA LYS A 136 -15.43 33.23 -9.29
C LYS A 136 -14.81 34.47 -9.95
N LYS A 137 -15.45 34.97 -11.01
CA LYS A 137 -15.23 36.33 -11.50
C LYS A 137 -15.83 37.33 -10.53
#